data_AF-A0A964BV54-F1
#
_entry.id   AF-A0A964BV54-F1
#
_cell.length_a   1.000
_cell.length_b   1.000
_cell.length_c   1.000
_cell.angle_alpha   90.00
_cell.angle_beta   90.00
_cell.angle_gamma   90.00
#
_symmetry.space_group_name_H-M   'P 1'
#
loop_
_entity.id
_entity.type
_entity.pdbx_description
1 polymer ?
#
loop_
_entity_poly.entity_id
_entity_poly.type
_entity_poly.pdbx_seq_one_letter_code
_entity_poly.pdbx_strand_id
1 'polypeptide(L)'
;MESILTNAFDAFNKYSGWIVWNLFLAFIPLALSFWLFIRSSKRRSPLWWLGLLVFIAFLPNAAYLLTDIIHLIEAIRAGYSIWITTLIFIPLHLFAILIGWEAYVISLINQSYYLEQQGAKKFVFTGEILVHALCAVGIYLGRFLRFNSWDFVTQPHVILTSTVNDLTAKKPLLVILITFFVLTVFYGLMKQITLGVFWRIRSGK
;
A
#
# COMPACT_ATOMS: atom_id res chain seq x y z
N MET A 1 34.30 7.60 13.47
CA MET A 1 32.93 7.13 13.79
C MET A 1 31.90 8.18 13.35
N GLU A 2 32.11 9.46 13.65
CA GLU A 2 31.29 10.56 13.12
C GLU A 2 31.19 10.56 11.59
N SER A 3 32.29 10.39 10.86
CA SER A 3 32.26 10.34 9.38
C SER A 3 31.41 9.21 8.80
N ILE A 4 31.28 8.07 9.50
CA ILE A 4 30.43 6.95 9.07
C ILE A 4 28.96 7.27 9.35
N LEU A 5 28.67 7.87 10.51
CA LEU A 5 27.31 8.25 10.90
C LEU A 5 26.76 9.39 10.03
N THR A 6 27.57 10.40 9.72
CA THR A 6 27.17 11.49 8.80
C THR A 6 26.92 10.96 7.40
N ASN A 7 27.81 10.11 6.87
CA ASN A 7 27.60 9.47 5.57
C ASN A 7 26.38 8.54 5.56
N ALA A 8 26.09 7.84 6.66
CA ALA A 8 24.90 7.01 6.79
C ALA A 8 23.62 7.85 6.89
N PHE A 9 23.66 9.00 7.57
CA PHE A 9 22.54 9.91 7.72
C PHE A 9 22.20 10.61 6.40
N ASP A 10 23.21 11.07 5.67
CA ASP A 10 23.04 11.66 4.33
C ASP A 10 22.52 10.63 3.33
N ALA A 11 23.02 9.39 3.41
CA ALA A 11 22.51 8.27 2.63
C ALA A 11 21.05 7.92 2.99
N PHE A 12 20.71 7.95 4.28
CA PHE A 12 19.34 7.74 4.74
C PHE A 12 18.40 8.82 4.21
N ASN A 13 18.75 10.11 4.35
CA ASN A 13 17.92 11.19 3.82
C ASN A 13 17.76 11.11 2.30
N LYS A 14 18.81 10.72 1.58
CA LYS A 14 18.80 10.66 0.12
C LYS A 14 18.04 9.45 -0.45
N TYR A 15 18.14 8.27 0.19
CA TYR A 15 17.61 7.02 -0.38
C TYR A 15 16.51 6.36 0.46
N SER A 16 16.43 6.65 1.76
CA SER A 16 15.50 6.00 2.69
C SER A 16 14.46 6.96 3.31
N GLY A 17 14.65 8.27 3.29
CA GLY A 17 13.66 9.23 3.81
C GLY A 17 12.28 9.05 3.17
N TRP A 18 12.27 8.66 1.90
CA TRP A 18 11.06 8.37 1.14
C TRP A 18 10.32 7.11 1.66
N ILE A 19 11.02 6.11 2.20
CA ILE A 19 10.36 4.89 2.72
C ILE A 19 9.63 5.15 4.03
N VAL A 20 10.16 6.02 4.89
CA VAL A 20 9.49 6.43 6.13
C VAL A 20 8.23 7.22 5.78
N TRP A 21 8.31 8.10 4.79
CA TRP A 21 7.16 8.84 4.30
C TRP A 21 6.09 7.92 3.71
N ASN A 22 6.48 6.97 2.86
CA ASN A 22 5.51 6.02 2.29
C ASN A 22 4.92 5.08 3.36
N LEU A 23 5.71 4.69 4.36
CA LEU A 23 5.20 3.91 5.49
C LEU A 23 4.18 4.72 6.30
N PHE A 24 4.42 6.00 6.53
CA PHE A 24 3.44 6.90 7.13
C PHE A 24 2.15 6.97 6.30
N LEU A 25 2.27 7.13 4.98
CA LEU A 25 1.11 7.12 4.08
C LEU A 25 0.36 5.78 4.09
N ALA A 26 1.06 4.66 4.25
CA ALA A 26 0.47 3.32 4.36
C ALA A 26 -0.38 3.14 5.64
N PHE A 27 -0.09 3.88 6.71
CA PHE A 27 -0.90 3.84 7.93
C PHE A 27 -2.21 4.62 7.85
N ILE A 28 -2.33 5.59 6.92
CA ILE A 28 -3.57 6.35 6.71
C ILE A 28 -4.76 5.43 6.35
N PRO A 29 -4.69 4.57 5.32
CA PRO A 29 -5.80 3.67 4.99
C PRO A 29 -6.05 2.67 6.11
N LEU A 30 -5.01 2.23 6.84
CA LEU A 30 -5.19 1.35 8.00
C LEU A 30 -6.03 2.02 9.09
N ALA A 31 -5.66 3.23 9.51
CA ALA A 31 -6.40 3.98 10.53
C ALA A 31 -7.84 4.26 10.09
N LEU A 32 -8.05 4.64 8.83
CA LEU A 32 -9.37 4.83 8.25
C LEU A 32 -10.17 3.53 8.21
N SER A 33 -9.55 2.38 7.95
CA SER A 33 -10.25 1.08 7.95
C SER A 33 -10.86 0.77 9.31
N PHE A 34 -10.15 1.05 10.41
CA PHE A 34 -10.69 0.86 11.75
C PHE A 34 -11.85 1.83 12.06
N TRP A 35 -11.71 3.09 11.65
CA TRP A 35 -12.76 4.09 11.85
C TRP A 35 -14.02 3.80 11.02
N LEU A 36 -13.86 3.47 9.74
CA LEU A 36 -14.94 3.25 8.77
C LEU A 36 -15.65 1.91 8.94
N PHE A 37 -14.90 0.84 9.22
CA PHE A 37 -15.38 -0.53 9.08
C PHE A 37 -15.55 -1.25 10.42
N ILE A 38 -14.82 -0.86 11.46
CA ILE A 38 -14.91 -1.49 12.79
C ILE A 38 -15.76 -0.66 13.76
N ARG A 39 -15.57 0.67 13.79
CA ARG A 39 -16.26 1.55 14.76
C ARG A 39 -17.55 2.18 14.23
N SER A 40 -17.83 2.09 12.94
CA SER A 40 -18.89 2.87 12.33
C SER A 40 -20.29 2.37 12.71
N SER A 41 -21.15 3.31 13.09
CA SER A 41 -22.59 3.09 13.29
C SER A 41 -23.26 2.80 11.94
N LYS A 42 -24.42 2.12 11.96
CA LYS A 42 -25.18 1.77 10.73
C LYS A 42 -25.56 2.99 9.85
N ARG A 43 -25.46 4.21 10.37
CA ARG A 43 -25.77 5.46 9.63
C ARG A 43 -24.54 5.99 8.89
N ARG A 44 -24.65 6.11 7.57
CA ARG A 44 -23.61 6.66 6.68
C ARG A 44 -23.73 8.19 6.62
N SER A 45 -22.93 8.89 7.42
CA SER A 45 -22.84 10.36 7.37
C SER A 45 -22.04 10.84 6.15
N PRO A 46 -22.14 12.12 5.75
CA PRO A 46 -21.26 12.68 4.72
C PRO A 46 -19.76 12.50 5.03
N LEU A 47 -19.38 12.59 6.32
CA LEU A 47 -18.02 12.32 6.77
C LEU A 47 -17.58 10.88 6.54
N TRP A 48 -18.49 9.91 6.66
CA TRP A 48 -18.18 8.50 6.38
C TRP A 48 -17.86 8.30 4.89
N TRP A 49 -18.65 8.92 3.99
CA TRP A 49 -18.38 8.87 2.55
C TRP A 49 -17.08 9.57 2.17
N LEU A 50 -16.79 10.73 2.78
CA LEU A 50 -15.51 11.41 2.60
C LEU A 50 -14.34 10.52 3.06
N GLY A 51 -14.46 9.90 4.24
CA GLY A 51 -13.43 8.99 4.73
C GLY A 51 -13.25 7.77 3.82
N LEU A 52 -14.32 7.24 3.23
CA LEU A 52 -14.22 6.15 2.25
C LEU A 52 -13.48 6.59 0.98
N LEU A 53 -13.73 7.80 0.49
CA LEU A 53 -12.99 8.34 -0.67
C LEU A 53 -11.50 8.49 -0.35
N VAL A 54 -11.16 9.03 0.81
CA VAL A 54 -9.76 9.16 1.26
C VAL A 54 -9.14 7.77 1.45
N PHE A 55 -9.88 6.81 2.02
CA PHE A 55 -9.43 5.43 2.14
C PHE A 55 -9.06 4.85 0.78
N ILE A 56 -9.94 4.93 -0.22
CA ILE A 56 -9.69 4.41 -1.57
C ILE A 56 -8.50 5.13 -2.23
N ALA A 57 -8.37 6.45 -2.05
CA ALA A 57 -7.29 7.23 -2.65
C ALA A 57 -5.91 6.93 -2.06
N PHE A 58 -5.84 6.60 -0.76
CA PHE A 58 -4.59 6.33 -0.06
C PHE A 58 -4.27 4.84 0.07
N LEU A 59 -5.23 3.94 -0.14
CA LEU A 59 -5.01 2.50 -0.10
C LEU A 59 -3.91 1.99 -1.06
N PRO A 60 -3.77 2.52 -2.29
CA PRO A 60 -2.65 2.15 -3.16
C PRO A 60 -1.29 2.39 -2.50
N ASN A 61 -1.12 3.42 -1.65
CA ASN A 61 0.16 3.71 -0.97
C ASN A 61 0.59 2.59 -0.01
N ALA A 62 -0.36 1.88 0.62
CA ALA A 62 -0.03 0.74 1.47
C ALA A 62 0.48 -0.46 0.64
N ALA A 63 -0.14 -0.73 -0.51
CA ALA A 63 0.31 -1.75 -1.44
C ALA A 63 1.59 -1.36 -2.19
N TYR A 64 1.79 -0.06 -2.41
CA TYR A 64 2.93 0.54 -3.10
C TYR A 64 4.26 0.19 -2.43
N LEU A 65 4.26 0.10 -1.10
CA LEU A 65 5.44 -0.30 -0.32
C LEU A 65 6.06 -1.61 -0.81
N LEU A 66 5.26 -2.57 -1.29
CA LEU A 66 5.77 -3.83 -1.85
C LEU A 66 6.70 -3.60 -3.06
N THR A 67 6.50 -2.50 -3.79
CA THR A 67 7.31 -2.10 -4.94
C THR A 67 8.51 -1.22 -4.57
N ASP A 68 8.61 -0.76 -3.32
CA ASP A 68 9.71 0.10 -2.83
C ASP A 68 11.06 -0.63 -2.72
N ILE A 69 11.08 -1.95 -2.95
CA ILE A 69 12.32 -2.73 -3.07
C ILE A 69 13.27 -2.17 -4.14
N ILE A 70 12.75 -1.44 -5.13
CA ILE A 70 13.56 -0.77 -6.15
C ILE A 70 14.53 0.25 -5.51
N HIS A 71 14.11 0.99 -4.48
CA HIS A 71 14.99 1.95 -3.79
C HIS A 71 16.10 1.27 -3.00
N LEU A 72 15.82 0.09 -2.44
CA LEU A 72 16.86 -0.74 -1.82
C LEU A 72 17.89 -1.17 -2.87
N ILE A 73 17.44 -1.58 -4.07
CA ILE A 73 18.33 -1.96 -5.17
C ILE A 73 19.17 -0.76 -5.64
N GLU A 74 18.58 0.43 -5.74
CA GLU A 74 19.29 1.67 -6.08
C GLU A 74 20.36 2.02 -5.03
N ALA A 75 20.02 1.92 -3.73
CA ALA A 75 20.96 2.13 -2.64
C ALA A 75 22.11 1.12 -2.66
N ILE A 76 21.84 -0.16 -2.96
CA ILE A 76 22.88 -1.19 -3.12
C ILE A 76 23.80 -0.84 -4.31
N ARG A 77 23.23 -0.42 -5.45
CA ARG A 77 23.99 -0.04 -6.65
C ARG A 77 24.82 1.23 -6.49
N ALA A 78 24.42 2.12 -5.58
CA ALA A 78 25.15 3.35 -5.29
C ALA A 78 26.52 3.11 -4.60
N GLY A 79 26.86 1.87 -4.24
CA GLY A 79 28.19 1.50 -3.75
C GLY A 79 28.44 1.84 -2.29
N TYR A 80 27.39 1.95 -1.48
CA TYR A 80 27.53 2.12 -0.04
C TYR A 80 28.23 0.93 0.61
N SER A 81 28.84 1.17 1.78
CA SER A 81 29.49 0.12 2.58
C SER A 81 28.56 -1.10 2.74
N ILE A 82 29.12 -2.29 2.52
CA ILE A 82 28.37 -3.55 2.62
C ILE A 82 27.74 -3.74 4.00
N TRP A 83 28.39 -3.22 5.05
CA TRP A 83 27.89 -3.26 6.42
C TRP A 83 26.67 -2.37 6.63
N ILE A 84 26.69 -1.13 6.10
CA ILE A 84 25.54 -0.21 6.19
C ILE A 84 24.36 -0.79 5.40
N THR A 85 24.64 -1.26 4.19
CA THR A 85 23.61 -1.85 3.33
C THR A 85 22.96 -3.07 4.00
N THR A 86 23.77 -3.99 4.52
CA THR A 86 23.27 -5.27 5.07
C THR A 86 22.63 -5.11 6.44
N LEU A 87 23.18 -4.26 7.32
CA LEU A 87 22.70 -4.13 8.71
C LEU A 87 21.66 -3.02 8.90
N ILE A 88 21.58 -2.05 7.99
CA ILE A 88 20.68 -0.91 8.12
C ILE A 88 19.65 -0.88 7.00
N PHE A 89 20.09 -0.78 5.73
CA PHE A 89 19.13 -0.58 4.62
C PHE A 89 18.25 -1.80 4.35
N ILE A 90 18.81 -3.01 4.29
CA ILE A 90 18.02 -4.22 4.04
C ILE A 90 16.97 -4.42 5.16
N PRO A 91 17.32 -4.43 6.46
CA PRO A 91 16.33 -4.60 7.52
C PRO A 91 15.28 -3.49 7.54
N LEU A 92 15.69 -2.23 7.35
CA LEU A 92 14.77 -1.08 7.33
C LEU A 92 13.73 -1.23 6.22
N HIS A 93 14.16 -1.53 4.98
CA HIS A 93 13.26 -1.67 3.85
C HIS A 93 12.37 -2.89 4.00
N LEU A 94 12.93 -4.03 4.43
CA LEU A 94 12.15 -5.24 4.65
C LEU A 94 11.07 -5.01 5.72
N PHE A 95 11.41 -4.35 6.83
CA PHE A 95 10.47 -4.04 7.89
C PHE A 95 9.37 -3.10 7.41
N ALA A 96 9.73 -2.02 6.69
CA ALA A 96 8.75 -1.12 6.11
C ALA A 96 7.81 -1.87 5.16
N ILE A 97 8.35 -2.63 4.20
CA ILE A 97 7.59 -3.43 3.23
C ILE A 97 6.60 -4.36 3.95
N LEU A 98 7.08 -5.14 4.94
CA LEU A 98 6.25 -6.09 5.67
C LEU A 98 5.12 -5.39 6.44
N ILE A 99 5.41 -4.27 7.11
CA ILE A 99 4.40 -3.53 7.86
C ILE A 99 3.39 -2.86 6.93
N GLY A 100 3.85 -2.20 5.87
CA GLY A 100 2.94 -1.58 4.89
C GLY A 100 2.06 -2.61 4.21
N TRP A 101 2.62 -3.77 3.90
CA TRP A 101 1.86 -4.90 3.35
C TRP A 101 0.83 -5.44 4.33
N GLU A 102 1.19 -5.64 5.59
CA GLU A 102 0.23 -6.08 6.61
C GLU A 102 -0.86 -5.02 6.86
N ALA A 103 -0.50 -3.73 6.84
CA ALA A 103 -1.46 -2.63 6.92
C ALA A 103 -2.46 -2.67 5.75
N TYR A 104 -2.01 -2.98 4.53
CA TYR A 104 -2.87 -3.22 3.38
C TYR A 104 -3.82 -4.42 3.61
N VAL A 105 -3.27 -5.56 4.02
CA VAL A 105 -4.03 -6.79 4.26
C VAL A 105 -5.11 -6.58 5.32
N ILE A 106 -4.76 -6.01 6.48
CA ILE A 106 -5.70 -5.72 7.57
C ILE A 106 -6.79 -4.75 7.11
N SER A 107 -6.44 -3.73 6.31
CA SER A 107 -7.40 -2.78 5.78
C SER A 107 -8.48 -3.46 4.93
N LEU A 108 -8.09 -4.39 4.05
CA LEU A 108 -9.04 -5.16 3.24
C LEU A 108 -9.82 -6.17 4.08
N ILE A 109 -9.19 -6.84 5.07
CA ILE A 109 -9.91 -7.74 5.98
C ILE A 109 -11.01 -6.97 6.73
N ASN A 110 -10.71 -5.76 7.21
CA ASN A 110 -11.70 -4.90 7.87
C ASN A 110 -12.85 -4.53 6.92
N GLN A 111 -12.56 -4.17 5.66
CA GLN A 111 -13.58 -3.92 4.64
C GLN A 111 -14.46 -5.16 4.40
N SER A 112 -13.85 -6.33 4.25
CA SER A 112 -14.57 -7.59 4.02
C SER A 112 -15.47 -7.95 5.20
N TYR A 113 -14.96 -7.82 6.43
CA TYR A 113 -15.73 -8.01 7.64
C TYR A 113 -16.91 -7.02 7.75
N TYR A 114 -16.72 -5.76 7.36
CA TYR A 114 -17.80 -4.79 7.30
C TYR A 114 -18.87 -5.19 6.28
N LEU A 115 -18.49 -5.61 5.07
CA LEU A 115 -19.45 -6.08 4.07
C LEU A 115 -20.25 -7.28 4.57
N GLU A 116 -19.62 -8.22 5.28
CA GLU A 116 -20.31 -9.34 5.90
C GLU A 116 -21.34 -8.89 6.94
N GLN A 117 -20.98 -7.95 7.83
CA GLN A 117 -21.91 -7.40 8.83
C GLN A 117 -23.11 -6.67 8.22
N GLN A 118 -22.95 -6.07 7.04
CA GLN A 118 -24.04 -5.42 6.32
C GLN A 118 -24.91 -6.42 5.52
N GLY A 119 -24.67 -7.74 5.63
CA GLY A 119 -25.39 -8.76 4.86
C GLY A 119 -24.93 -8.86 3.40
N ALA A 120 -23.83 -8.22 3.04
CA ALA A 120 -23.28 -8.11 1.69
C ALA A 120 -22.16 -9.10 1.42
N LYS A 121 -22.13 -10.26 2.11
CA LYS A 121 -21.07 -11.28 2.00
C LYS A 121 -20.75 -11.70 0.55
N LYS A 122 -21.76 -11.78 -0.32
CA LYS A 122 -21.59 -12.10 -1.74
C LYS A 122 -20.71 -11.11 -2.51
N PHE A 123 -20.59 -9.87 -2.03
CA PHE A 123 -19.78 -8.82 -2.65
C PHE A 123 -18.36 -8.73 -2.08
N VAL A 124 -18.00 -9.53 -1.06
CA VAL A 124 -16.66 -9.51 -0.46
C VAL A 124 -15.59 -9.81 -1.50
N PHE A 125 -15.74 -10.93 -2.21
CA PHE A 125 -14.78 -11.33 -3.24
C PHE A 125 -14.68 -10.29 -4.37
N THR A 126 -15.82 -9.83 -4.89
CA THR A 126 -15.84 -8.80 -5.94
C THR A 126 -15.22 -7.48 -5.47
N GLY A 127 -15.46 -7.09 -4.22
CA GLY A 127 -14.88 -5.90 -3.61
C GLY A 127 -13.36 -5.99 -3.46
N GLU A 128 -12.84 -7.14 -3.01
CA GLU A 128 -11.40 -7.39 -2.91
C GLU A 128 -10.72 -7.31 -4.29
N ILE A 129 -11.29 -7.97 -5.30
CA ILE A 129 -10.78 -7.92 -6.69
C ILE A 129 -10.79 -6.49 -7.25
N LEU A 130 -11.88 -5.74 -7.04
CA LEU A 130 -11.98 -4.37 -7.52
C LEU A 130 -10.94 -3.46 -6.83
N VAL A 131 -10.75 -3.65 -5.52
CA VAL A 131 -9.72 -2.91 -4.76
C VAL A 131 -8.31 -3.25 -5.26
N HIS A 132 -7.99 -4.52 -5.53
CA HIS A 132 -6.70 -4.88 -6.11
C HIS A 132 -6.49 -4.24 -7.48
N ALA A 133 -7.52 -4.18 -8.33
CA ALA A 133 -7.44 -3.52 -9.63
C ALA A 133 -7.20 -2.02 -9.49
N LEU A 134 -7.94 -1.35 -8.60
CA LEU A 134 -7.73 0.07 -8.30
C LEU A 134 -6.33 0.35 -7.75
N CYS A 135 -5.83 -0.49 -6.84
CA CYS A 135 -4.48 -0.36 -6.30
C CYS A 135 -3.41 -0.60 -7.36
N ALA A 136 -3.61 -1.56 -8.27
CA ALA A 136 -2.66 -1.79 -9.36
C ALA A 136 -2.56 -0.59 -10.29
N VAL A 137 -3.70 0.04 -10.63
CA VAL A 137 -3.72 1.30 -11.38
C VAL A 137 -3.06 2.42 -10.57
N GLY A 138 -3.43 2.59 -9.30
CA GLY A 138 -2.84 3.63 -8.43
C GLY A 138 -1.32 3.51 -8.29
N ILE A 139 -0.80 2.30 -8.13
CA ILE A 139 0.64 2.02 -8.11
C ILE A 139 1.27 2.39 -9.44
N TYR A 140 0.63 2.05 -10.57
CA TYR A 140 1.16 2.42 -11.89
C TYR A 140 1.25 3.95 -12.06
N LEU A 141 0.18 4.67 -11.70
CA LEU A 141 0.14 6.13 -11.76
C LEU A 141 1.22 6.76 -10.86
N GLY A 142 1.41 6.23 -9.65
CA GLY A 142 2.45 6.72 -8.75
C GLY A 142 3.87 6.38 -9.21
N ARG A 143 4.12 5.12 -9.60
CA ARG A 143 5.48 4.65 -9.93
C ARG A 143 5.98 5.15 -11.28
N PHE A 144 5.13 5.15 -12.30
CA PHE A 144 5.56 5.41 -13.68
C PHE A 144 5.24 6.83 -14.11
N LEU A 145 4.05 7.35 -13.73
CA LEU A 145 3.65 8.71 -14.08
C LEU A 145 4.00 9.74 -12.99
N ARG A 146 4.48 9.30 -11.82
CA ARG A 146 4.89 10.13 -10.68
C ARG A 146 3.77 11.00 -10.10
N PHE A 147 2.52 10.57 -10.27
CA PHE A 147 1.38 11.22 -9.63
C PHE A 147 1.28 10.85 -8.15
N ASN A 148 1.07 11.83 -7.28
CA ASN A 148 0.77 11.63 -5.88
C ASN A 148 -0.75 11.67 -5.63
N SER A 149 -1.19 11.20 -4.46
CA SER A 149 -2.60 11.29 -4.05
C SER A 149 -3.14 12.72 -4.04
N TRP A 150 -2.28 13.75 -3.93
CA TRP A 150 -2.66 15.17 -4.01
C TRP A 150 -2.96 15.64 -5.44
N ASP A 151 -2.36 15.00 -6.45
CA ASP A 151 -2.55 15.38 -7.85
C ASP A 151 -3.96 15.06 -8.36
N PHE A 152 -4.64 14.09 -7.73
CA PHE A 152 -6.07 13.81 -7.97
C PHE A 152 -6.97 15.00 -7.63
N VAL A 153 -6.55 15.86 -6.71
CA VAL A 153 -7.30 17.05 -6.30
C VAL A 153 -6.90 18.26 -7.15
N THR A 154 -5.62 18.40 -7.48
CA THR A 154 -5.10 19.58 -8.18
C THR A 154 -5.22 19.48 -9.71
N GLN A 155 -5.10 18.28 -10.29
CA GLN A 155 -5.05 18.07 -11.74
C GLN A 155 -5.79 16.78 -12.19
N PRO A 156 -7.09 16.62 -11.87
CA PRO A 156 -7.83 15.39 -12.18
C PRO A 156 -7.92 15.08 -13.68
N HIS A 157 -7.99 16.11 -14.55
CA HIS A 157 -8.12 15.94 -16.00
C HIS A 157 -6.86 15.35 -16.65
N VAL A 158 -5.67 15.73 -16.17
CA VAL A 158 -4.38 15.22 -16.66
C VAL A 158 -4.23 13.74 -16.28
N ILE A 159 -4.61 13.38 -15.05
CA ILE A 159 -4.59 12.00 -14.59
C ILE A 159 -5.53 11.14 -15.42
N LEU A 160 -6.77 11.60 -15.65
CA LEU A 160 -7.77 10.81 -16.38
C LEU A 160 -7.34 10.54 -17.82
N THR A 161 -6.87 11.58 -18.53
CA THR A 161 -6.43 11.46 -19.93
C THR A 161 -5.18 10.59 -20.07
N SER A 162 -4.21 10.74 -19.15
CA SER A 162 -2.99 9.92 -19.15
C SER A 162 -3.31 8.45 -18.85
N THR A 163 -4.17 8.19 -17.85
CA THR A 163 -4.59 6.83 -17.49
C THR A 163 -5.29 6.13 -18.64
N VAL A 164 -6.22 6.80 -19.32
CA VAL A 164 -6.95 6.21 -20.46
C VAL A 164 -6.02 5.89 -21.61
N ASN A 165 -5.11 6.82 -21.96
CA ASN A 165 -4.13 6.60 -23.02
C ASN A 165 -3.21 5.42 -22.70
N ASP A 166 -2.73 5.32 -21.46
CA ASP A 166 -1.83 4.24 -21.05
C ASP A 166 -2.54 2.88 -20.95
N LEU A 167 -3.80 2.84 -20.50
CA LEU A 167 -4.59 1.61 -20.51
C LEU A 167 -4.82 1.05 -21.92
N THR A 168 -4.75 1.89 -22.95
CA THR A 168 -4.80 1.45 -24.35
C THR A 168 -3.43 1.03 -24.91
N ALA A 169 -2.34 1.32 -24.21
CA ALA A 169 -1.00 0.93 -24.60
C ALA A 169 -0.60 -0.44 -24.02
N LYS A 170 0.06 -1.28 -24.85
CA LYS A 170 0.38 -2.68 -24.48
C LYS A 170 1.31 -2.81 -23.26
N LYS A 171 2.32 -1.93 -23.13
CA LYS A 171 3.32 -2.02 -22.05
C LYS A 171 2.76 -1.59 -20.69
N PRO A 172 2.13 -0.41 -20.53
CA PRO A 172 1.48 -0.01 -19.27
C PRO A 172 0.44 -1.02 -18.79
N LEU A 173 -0.41 -1.49 -19.70
CA LEU A 173 -1.45 -2.46 -19.37
C LEU A 173 -0.84 -3.76 -18.81
N LEU A 174 0.24 -4.27 -19.42
CA LEU A 174 0.92 -5.46 -18.93
C LEU A 174 1.46 -5.25 -17.51
N VAL A 175 2.06 -4.09 -17.22
CA VAL A 175 2.55 -3.78 -15.87
C VAL A 175 1.40 -3.75 -14.86
N ILE A 176 0.28 -3.10 -15.18
CA ILE A 176 -0.91 -3.05 -14.31
C ILE A 176 -1.46 -4.46 -14.05
N LEU A 177 -1.54 -5.30 -15.08
CA LEU A 177 -2.03 -6.68 -14.95
C LEU A 177 -1.11 -7.55 -14.09
N ILE A 178 0.21 -7.41 -14.26
CA ILE A 178 1.19 -8.10 -13.41
C ILE A 178 1.06 -7.63 -11.96
N THR A 179 1.00 -6.32 -11.72
CA THR A 179 0.83 -5.76 -10.37
C THR A 179 -0.48 -6.26 -9.75
N PHE A 180 -1.59 -6.26 -10.49
CA PHE A 180 -2.88 -6.79 -10.04
C PHE A 180 -2.77 -8.27 -9.63
N PHE A 181 -2.12 -9.09 -10.44
CA PHE A 181 -1.92 -10.51 -10.14
C PHE A 181 -1.08 -10.71 -8.88
N VAL A 182 0.04 -9.99 -8.75
CA VAL A 182 0.91 -10.02 -7.57
C VAL A 182 0.13 -9.63 -6.31
N LEU A 183 -0.60 -8.52 -6.35
CA LEU A 183 -1.42 -8.05 -5.23
C LEU A 183 -2.44 -9.11 -4.81
N THR A 184 -3.16 -9.69 -5.76
CA THR A 184 -4.22 -10.67 -5.49
C THR A 184 -3.65 -11.94 -4.85
N VAL A 185 -2.55 -12.48 -5.40
CA VAL A 185 -1.93 -13.71 -4.89
C VAL A 185 -1.34 -13.48 -3.50
N PHE A 186 -0.55 -12.42 -3.33
CA PHE A 186 0.09 -12.13 -2.05
C PHE A 186 -0.94 -11.80 -0.97
N TYR A 187 -2.02 -11.11 -1.34
CA TYR A 187 -3.10 -10.79 -0.41
C TYR A 187 -3.80 -12.06 0.04
N GLY A 188 -4.13 -12.94 -0.90
CA GLY A 188 -4.73 -14.24 -0.59
C GLY A 188 -3.90 -15.07 0.39
N LEU A 189 -2.58 -15.14 0.18
CA LEU A 189 -1.66 -15.84 1.08
C LEU A 189 -1.61 -15.19 2.47
N MET A 190 -1.36 -13.89 2.53
CA MET A 190 -1.21 -13.19 3.80
C MET A 190 -2.51 -13.12 4.59
N LYS A 191 -3.66 -12.96 3.92
CA LYS A 191 -4.98 -13.02 4.56
C LYS A 191 -5.17 -14.32 5.35
N GLN A 192 -4.77 -15.47 4.79
CA GLN A 192 -4.88 -16.76 5.49
C GLN A 192 -3.97 -16.82 6.71
N ILE A 193 -2.74 -16.31 6.59
CA ILE A 193 -1.79 -16.24 7.70
C ILE A 193 -2.34 -15.35 8.82
N THR A 194 -2.73 -14.12 8.49
CA THR A 194 -3.26 -13.13 9.44
C THR A 194 -4.50 -13.67 10.16
N LEU A 195 -5.48 -14.22 9.44
CA LEU A 195 -6.68 -14.80 10.04
C LEU A 195 -6.36 -16.04 10.90
N GLY A 196 -5.43 -16.90 10.47
CA GLY A 196 -4.98 -18.06 11.24
C GLY A 196 -4.30 -17.67 12.56
N VAL A 197 -3.45 -16.64 12.53
CA VAL A 197 -2.82 -16.07 13.73
C VAL A 197 -3.88 -15.49 14.67
N PHE A 198 -4.81 -14.70 14.15
CA PHE A 198 -5.93 -14.16 14.96
C PHE A 198 -6.76 -15.26 15.61
N TRP A 199 -7.06 -16.33 14.87
CA TRP A 199 -7.83 -17.46 15.40
C TRP A 199 -7.08 -18.16 16.53
N ARG A 200 -5.78 -18.46 16.34
CA ARG A 200 -4.94 -19.08 17.36
C ARG A 200 -4.84 -18.26 18.65
N ILE A 201 -4.69 -16.94 18.52
CA ILE A 201 -4.63 -16.04 19.69
C ILE A 201 -5.97 -16.04 20.44
N ARG A 202 -7.11 -16.16 19.73
CA ARG A 202 -8.44 -16.18 20.33
C ARG A 202 -8.80 -17.52 20.96
N SER A 203 -8.35 -18.63 20.39
CA SER A 203 -8.63 -19.99 20.87
C SER A 203 -7.66 -20.48 21.95
N GLY A 204 -6.52 -19.80 22.12
CA GLY A 204 -5.55 -20.05 23.20
C GLY A 204 -5.86 -19.33 24.52
N LYS A 205 -7.01 -18.63 24.59
CA LYS A 205 -7.66 -18.19 25.82
C LYS A 205 -8.83 -19.12 26.10
#